data_AF-A0A813IR62-F1
#
_entry.id   AF-A0A813IR62-F1
#
_cell.length_a   1.000
_cell.length_b   1.000
_cell.length_c   1.000
_cell.angle_alpha   90.00
_cell.angle_beta   90.00
_cell.angle_gamma   90.00
#
_symmetry.space_group_name_H-M   'P 1'
#
loop_
_entity.id
_entity.type
_entity.pdbx_description
1 polymer ?
#
loop_
_entity_poly.entity_id
_entity_poly.type
_entity_poly.pdbx_seq_one_letter_code
_entity_poly.pdbx_strand_id
1 'polypeptide(L)'
;MIATFLWTGFPMLMNDGKMEVEGYLRIYVDLDTRSMTTATFDDRELTAKDAVTLVFVHAAIAGHVVLHAYGNWACNIEGDVSSFMKTMGIATVFYNYSGSTGFPRLARLLHEFNLTRYDLTHIGDIISYGCACGVPPHASIVELRTHSKVVDFVIRVRRKFLKTFGKYQSKFPGVDGEALFIGTILHSLDHSLGAENMPEPLWLDVNSPTFGAMAEVGRIAQTTFLDDLPCLLFHKLYKNAPDVFYKEVYSHALAINPKLADFMGTAIIK
;
A
#
# COMPACT_ATOMS: atom_id res chain seq x y z
N MET A 1 2.10 -16.54 -21.43
CA MET A 1 3.40 -16.49 -20.68
C MET A 1 3.07 -16.62 -19.20
N ILE A 2 3.73 -17.52 -18.45
CA ILE A 2 3.48 -17.68 -17.01
C ILE A 2 4.51 -16.90 -16.21
N ALA A 3 4.06 -15.96 -15.37
CA ALA A 3 4.89 -15.26 -14.40
C ALA A 3 4.74 -15.88 -13.02
N THR A 4 5.83 -15.85 -12.23
CA THR A 4 5.83 -16.27 -10.82
C THR A 4 5.98 -15.04 -9.93
N PHE A 5 5.03 -14.86 -9.02
CA PHE A 5 5.11 -13.88 -7.94
C PHE A 5 5.46 -14.63 -6.66
N LEU A 6 6.51 -14.17 -5.98
CA LEU A 6 7.09 -14.85 -4.84
C LEU A 6 7.17 -13.88 -3.66
N TRP A 7 6.66 -14.32 -2.52
CA TRP A 7 6.94 -13.72 -1.22
C TRP A 7 7.74 -14.72 -0.38
N THR A 8 8.73 -14.21 0.34
CA THR A 8 9.63 -14.99 1.20
C THR A 8 9.49 -14.53 2.63
N GLY A 9 9.41 -15.45 3.60
CA GLY A 9 9.22 -15.09 5.00
C GLY A 9 7.91 -14.34 5.20
N PHE A 10 6.80 -14.98 4.85
CA PHE A 10 5.47 -14.37 4.78
C PHE A 10 4.85 -14.27 6.18
N PRO A 11 4.64 -13.05 6.72
CA PRO A 11 4.06 -12.90 8.05
C PRO A 11 2.55 -13.10 8.02
N MET A 12 2.02 -13.85 8.98
CA MET A 12 0.58 -14.09 9.12
C MET A 12 0.13 -14.02 10.56
N LEU A 13 -1.14 -13.68 10.73
CA LEU A 13 -1.86 -13.84 11.98
C LEU A 13 -2.64 -15.17 11.89
N MET A 14 -2.32 -16.09 12.78
CA MET A 14 -2.96 -17.39 12.85
C MET A 14 -4.33 -17.27 13.52
N ASN A 15 -5.19 -18.25 13.29
CA ASN A 15 -6.53 -18.30 13.89
C ASN A 15 -6.52 -18.38 15.43
N ASP A 16 -5.39 -18.73 16.06
CA ASP A 16 -5.21 -18.71 17.51
C ASP A 16 -4.64 -17.36 18.03
N GLY A 17 -4.51 -16.36 17.15
CA GLY A 17 -4.04 -15.01 17.46
C GLY A 17 -2.53 -14.82 17.44
N LYS A 18 -1.74 -15.89 17.22
CA LYS A 18 -0.28 -15.76 17.18
C LYS A 18 0.18 -15.27 15.81
N MET A 19 1.25 -14.49 15.83
CA MET A 19 1.98 -14.15 14.62
C MET A 19 2.96 -15.28 14.27
N GLU A 20 2.92 -15.73 13.02
CA GLU A 20 3.86 -16.70 12.46
C GLU A 20 4.47 -16.16 11.17
N VAL A 21 5.65 -16.67 10.82
CA VAL A 21 6.34 -16.34 9.58
C VAL A 21 6.60 -17.65 8.83
N GLU A 22 5.96 -17.78 7.68
CA GLU A 22 6.02 -19.00 6.86
C GLU A 22 6.97 -18.81 5.69
N GLY A 23 7.37 -19.91 5.04
CA GLY A 23 8.47 -19.92 4.08
C GLY A 23 8.17 -19.11 2.82
N TYR A 24 7.24 -19.60 1.99
CA TYR A 24 7.06 -19.09 0.64
C TYR A 24 5.59 -19.09 0.18
N LEU A 25 5.07 -17.91 -0.16
CA LEU A 25 3.87 -17.78 -1.00
C LEU A 25 4.30 -17.66 -2.46
N ARG A 26 3.84 -18.58 -3.30
CA ARG A 26 4.10 -18.59 -4.76
C ARG A 26 2.78 -18.51 -5.50
N ILE A 27 2.68 -17.57 -6.43
CA ILE A 27 1.49 -17.41 -7.27
C ILE A 27 1.94 -17.38 -8.73
N TYR A 28 1.36 -18.28 -9.52
CA TYR A 28 1.63 -18.41 -10.95
C TYR A 28 0.48 -17.78 -11.72
N VAL A 29 0.79 -16.75 -12.51
CA VAL A 29 -0.22 -16.00 -13.29
C VAL A 29 0.10 -16.12 -14.77
N ASP A 30 -0.89 -16.51 -15.56
CA ASP A 30 -0.80 -16.38 -17.00
C ASP A 30 -1.01 -14.90 -17.36
N LEU A 31 0.03 -14.24 -17.88
CA LEU A 31 0.03 -12.81 -18.17
C LEU A 31 -0.81 -12.41 -19.38
N ASP A 32 -1.16 -13.36 -20.25
CA ASP A 32 -1.94 -13.10 -21.46
C ASP A 32 -3.44 -13.11 -21.13
N THR A 33 -3.86 -14.13 -20.37
CA THR A 33 -5.24 -14.28 -19.87
C THR A 33 -5.50 -13.52 -18.57
N ARG A 34 -4.43 -13.06 -17.90
CA ARG A 34 -4.44 -12.38 -16.59
C ARG A 34 -5.11 -13.20 -15.49
N SER A 35 -4.96 -14.51 -15.56
CA SER A 35 -5.61 -15.45 -14.66
C SER A 35 -4.58 -16.17 -13.80
N MET A 36 -4.90 -16.35 -12.52
CA MET A 36 -4.11 -17.21 -11.65
C MET A 36 -4.26 -18.66 -12.11
N THR A 37 -3.14 -19.32 -12.34
CA THR A 37 -3.10 -20.73 -12.78
C THR A 37 -2.96 -21.67 -11.59
N THR A 38 -2.06 -21.34 -10.66
CA THR A 38 -1.82 -22.10 -9.43
C THR A 38 -1.29 -21.16 -8.36
N ALA A 39 -1.52 -21.47 -7.10
CA ALA A 39 -0.89 -20.81 -5.96
C ALA A 39 -0.47 -21.86 -4.93
N THR A 40 0.68 -21.68 -4.29
CA THR A 40 1.15 -22.54 -3.21
C THR A 40 1.64 -21.73 -2.02
N PHE A 41 1.45 -22.30 -0.84
CA PHE A 41 2.02 -21.80 0.41
C PHE A 41 2.86 -22.91 1.01
N ASP A 42 4.18 -22.73 0.89
CA ASP A 42 5.17 -23.79 1.00
C ASP A 42 4.82 -24.96 0.05
N ASP A 43 4.56 -26.14 0.62
CA ASP A 43 4.25 -27.37 -0.11
C ASP A 43 2.74 -27.60 -0.29
N ARG A 44 1.90 -26.65 0.16
CA ARG A 44 0.43 -26.76 0.10
C ARG A 44 -0.11 -25.96 -1.08
N GLU A 45 -0.96 -26.57 -1.90
CA GLU A 45 -1.73 -25.84 -2.91
C GLU A 45 -2.82 -24.99 -2.24
N LEU A 46 -2.98 -23.76 -2.71
CA LEU A 46 -3.99 -22.82 -2.23
C LEU A 46 -5.17 -22.74 -3.19
N THR A 47 -6.35 -22.51 -2.62
CA THR A 47 -7.48 -22.04 -3.43
C THR A 47 -7.25 -20.60 -3.88
N ALA A 48 -7.95 -20.16 -4.93
CA ALA A 48 -7.93 -18.76 -5.35
C ALA A 48 -8.35 -17.79 -4.23
N LYS A 49 -9.28 -18.22 -3.37
CA LYS A 49 -9.80 -17.42 -2.26
C LYS A 49 -8.75 -17.21 -1.18
N ASP A 50 -8.00 -18.26 -0.85
CA ASP A 50 -6.90 -18.18 0.12
C ASP A 50 -5.76 -17.34 -0.44
N ALA A 51 -5.37 -17.55 -1.71
CA ALA A 51 -4.34 -16.77 -2.37
C ALA A 51 -4.68 -15.27 -2.39
N VAL A 52 -5.91 -14.91 -2.75
CA VAL A 52 -6.38 -13.51 -2.72
C VAL A 52 -6.35 -12.94 -1.30
N THR A 53 -6.79 -13.72 -0.30
CA THR A 53 -6.76 -13.29 1.11
C THR A 53 -5.35 -12.95 1.55
N LEU A 54 -4.39 -13.84 1.29
CA LEU A 54 -3.00 -13.63 1.67
C LEU A 54 -2.39 -12.43 0.94
N VAL A 55 -2.52 -12.35 -0.39
CA VAL A 55 -1.99 -11.22 -1.18
C VAL A 55 -2.57 -9.90 -0.71
N PHE A 56 -3.88 -9.84 -0.51
CA PHE A 56 -4.55 -8.61 -0.10
C PHE A 56 -4.08 -8.17 1.29
N VAL A 57 -4.07 -9.06 2.28
CA VAL A 57 -3.68 -8.72 3.65
C VAL A 57 -2.20 -8.34 3.72
N HIS A 58 -1.33 -9.04 2.97
CA HIS A 58 0.06 -8.63 2.85
C HIS A 58 0.17 -7.23 2.24
N ALA A 59 -0.52 -6.97 1.13
CA ALA A 59 -0.51 -5.67 0.47
C ALA A 59 -1.08 -4.55 1.34
N ALA A 60 -2.07 -4.83 2.20
CA ALA A 60 -2.72 -3.87 3.07
C ALA A 60 -2.00 -3.65 4.42
N ILE A 61 -1.20 -4.61 4.89
CA ILE A 61 -0.55 -4.57 6.21
C ILE A 61 0.98 -4.63 6.08
N ALA A 62 1.54 -5.83 5.90
CA ALA A 62 2.98 -6.07 6.03
C ALA A 62 3.81 -5.40 4.93
N GLY A 63 3.34 -5.43 3.68
CA GLY A 63 3.96 -4.72 2.57
C GLY A 63 3.62 -3.23 2.59
N HIS A 64 2.41 -2.88 3.02
CA HIS A 64 1.90 -1.50 3.03
C HIS A 64 2.72 -0.57 3.93
N VAL A 65 3.04 -1.04 5.14
CA VAL A 65 3.73 -0.23 6.15
C VAL A 65 5.09 0.26 5.66
N VAL A 66 5.72 -0.45 4.72
CA VAL A 66 6.98 -0.02 4.12
C VAL A 66 6.82 1.29 3.35
N LEU A 67 5.70 1.47 2.62
CA LEU A 67 5.37 2.74 1.94
C LEU A 67 5.23 3.88 2.95
N HIS A 68 4.58 3.62 4.08
CA HIS A 68 4.47 4.58 5.19
C HIS A 68 5.82 4.94 5.78
N ALA A 69 6.68 3.94 6.02
CA ALA A 69 8.02 4.15 6.56
C ALA A 69 8.84 5.09 5.66
N TYR A 70 8.83 4.86 4.34
CA TYR A 70 9.46 5.78 3.38
C TYR A 70 8.83 7.17 3.41
N GLY A 71 7.51 7.26 3.50
CA GLY A 71 6.78 8.52 3.56
C GLY A 71 7.21 9.46 4.70
N ASN A 72 7.84 8.96 5.76
CA ASN A 72 8.41 9.82 6.80
C ASN A 72 9.56 10.70 6.26
N TRP A 73 10.39 10.18 5.34
CA TRP A 73 11.46 10.97 4.69
C TRP A 73 10.95 11.85 3.54
N ALA A 74 9.66 11.76 3.20
CA ALA A 74 9.00 12.63 2.24
C ALA A 74 8.58 13.99 2.84
N CYS A 75 8.71 14.15 4.15
CA CYS A 75 8.08 15.24 4.90
C CYS A 75 9.12 16.15 5.57
N ASN A 76 8.87 17.45 5.52
CA ASN A 76 9.52 18.43 6.39
C ASN A 76 8.45 19.38 6.93
N ILE A 77 8.25 19.41 8.25
CA ILE A 77 7.22 20.23 8.91
C ILE A 77 7.80 21.44 9.67
N GLU A 78 9.13 21.50 9.81
CA GLU A 78 9.83 22.49 10.65
C GLU A 78 10.68 23.49 9.85
N GLY A 79 10.84 23.30 8.54
CA GLY A 79 11.60 24.20 7.64
C GLY A 79 10.78 25.33 7.01
N ASP A 80 11.47 26.16 6.21
CA ASP A 80 10.86 27.15 5.33
C ASP A 80 10.25 26.46 4.09
N VAL A 81 9.08 25.84 4.32
CA VAL A 81 8.28 25.15 3.30
C VAL A 81 6.96 25.85 3.11
N SER A 82 6.33 25.68 1.94
CA SER A 82 5.00 26.24 1.68
C SER A 82 3.98 25.71 2.69
N SER A 83 2.95 26.52 3.00
CA SER A 83 1.86 26.08 3.89
C SER A 83 1.18 24.80 3.38
N PHE A 84 1.09 24.62 2.06
CA PHE A 84 0.58 23.40 1.45
C PHE A 84 1.44 22.18 1.81
N MET A 85 2.76 22.27 1.62
CA MET A 85 3.70 21.20 1.98
C MET A 85 3.67 20.87 3.46
N LYS A 86 3.57 21.90 4.32
CA LYS A 86 3.46 21.70 5.77
C LYS A 86 2.19 20.91 6.12
N THR A 87 1.05 21.25 5.54
CA THR A 87 -0.21 20.50 5.76
C THR A 87 -0.09 19.06 5.28
N MET A 88 0.49 18.82 4.10
CA MET A 88 0.71 17.46 3.57
C MET A 88 1.65 16.63 4.46
N GLY A 89 2.69 17.26 4.99
CA GLY A 89 3.62 16.64 5.94
C GLY A 89 2.95 16.27 7.26
N ILE A 90 2.15 17.17 7.84
CA ILE A 90 1.38 16.89 9.06
C ILE A 90 0.41 15.73 8.84
N ALA A 91 -0.33 15.75 7.72
CA ALA A 91 -1.27 14.68 7.39
C ALA A 91 -0.54 13.32 7.29
N THR A 92 0.59 13.28 6.58
CA THR A 92 1.41 12.07 6.43
C THR A 92 1.92 11.54 7.77
N VAL A 93 2.51 12.41 8.61
CA VAL A 93 3.00 12.01 9.94
C VAL A 93 1.87 11.46 10.81
N PHE A 94 0.71 12.14 10.81
CA PHE A 94 -0.45 11.70 11.58
C PHE A 94 -1.00 10.35 11.08
N TYR A 95 -1.09 10.16 9.77
CA TYR A 95 -1.54 8.89 9.18
C TYR A 95 -0.57 7.75 9.46
N ASN A 96 0.73 7.99 9.35
CA ASN A 96 1.76 7.02 9.71
C ASN A 96 1.64 6.60 11.18
N TYR A 97 1.42 7.55 12.09
CA TYR A 97 1.14 7.25 13.49
C TYR A 97 -0.17 6.45 13.66
N SER A 98 -1.22 6.84 12.95
CA SER A 98 -2.54 6.18 13.02
C SER A 98 -2.46 4.73 12.55
N GLY A 99 -1.75 4.44 11.46
CA GLY A 99 -1.54 3.07 10.98
C GLY A 99 -0.63 2.25 11.88
N SER A 100 0.51 2.79 12.33
CA SER A 100 1.50 2.04 13.12
C SER A 100 1.09 1.83 14.58
N THR A 101 0.41 2.80 15.20
CA THR A 101 0.05 2.79 16.62
C THR A 101 -1.46 2.71 16.83
N GLY A 102 -2.23 3.48 16.05
CA GLY A 102 -3.68 3.53 16.18
C GLY A 102 -4.36 2.22 15.79
N PHE A 103 -4.00 1.65 14.63
CA PHE A 103 -4.63 0.43 14.11
C PHE A 103 -4.42 -0.79 15.02
N PRO A 104 -3.21 -1.10 15.52
CA PRO A 104 -3.04 -2.19 16.49
C PRO A 104 -3.86 -2.01 17.78
N ARG A 105 -3.99 -0.77 18.26
CA ARG A 105 -4.84 -0.46 19.42
C ARG A 105 -6.32 -0.66 19.10
N LEU A 106 -6.76 -0.24 17.93
CA LEU A 106 -8.13 -0.46 17.48
C LEU A 106 -8.43 -1.96 17.35
N ALA A 107 -7.55 -2.73 16.72
CA ALA A 107 -7.70 -4.18 16.57
C ALA A 107 -7.82 -4.88 17.93
N ARG A 108 -6.99 -4.48 18.91
CA ARG A 108 -7.10 -4.95 20.30
C ARG A 108 -8.44 -4.60 20.93
N LEU A 109 -8.88 -3.35 20.83
CA LEU A 109 -10.17 -2.92 21.39
C LEU A 109 -11.33 -3.69 20.78
N LEU A 110 -11.34 -3.86 19.45
CA LEU A 110 -12.38 -4.64 18.77
C LEU A 110 -12.42 -6.08 19.30
N HIS A 111 -11.27 -6.70 19.54
CA HIS A 111 -11.19 -8.03 20.14
C HIS A 111 -11.68 -8.06 21.60
N GLU A 112 -11.22 -7.12 22.44
CA GLU A 112 -11.62 -7.02 23.85
C GLU A 112 -13.14 -6.80 24.02
N PHE A 113 -13.79 -6.13 23.06
CA PHE A 113 -15.24 -5.96 23.01
C PHE A 113 -15.98 -7.14 22.33
N ASN A 114 -15.29 -8.22 21.96
CA ASN A 114 -15.84 -9.37 21.22
C ASN A 114 -16.51 -8.98 19.89
N LEU A 115 -15.99 -7.95 19.21
CA LEU A 115 -16.43 -7.52 17.89
C LEU A 115 -15.68 -8.23 16.75
N THR A 116 -14.65 -9.00 17.08
CA THR A 116 -13.89 -9.85 16.16
C THR A 116 -14.02 -11.31 16.58
N ARG A 117 -14.01 -12.21 15.60
CA ARG A 117 -14.02 -13.66 15.84
C ARG A 117 -12.66 -14.16 16.31
N TYR A 118 -11.58 -13.59 15.75
CA TYR A 118 -10.22 -13.99 16.03
C TYR A 118 -9.53 -12.97 16.95
N ASP A 119 -8.50 -13.42 17.64
CA ASP A 119 -7.62 -12.55 18.41
C ASP A 119 -6.70 -11.78 17.45
N LEU A 120 -6.89 -10.46 17.37
CA LEU A 120 -6.14 -9.57 16.50
C LEU A 120 -5.08 -8.74 17.25
N THR A 121 -4.83 -9.04 18.53
CA THR A 121 -3.98 -8.22 19.40
C THR A 121 -2.51 -8.17 18.96
N HIS A 122 -2.07 -9.16 18.18
CA HIS A 122 -0.71 -9.29 17.63
C HIS A 122 -0.53 -8.71 16.23
N ILE A 123 -1.52 -7.98 15.68
CA ILE A 123 -1.38 -7.36 14.35
C ILE A 123 -0.20 -6.37 14.27
N GLY A 124 0.15 -5.73 15.39
CA GLY A 124 1.32 -4.85 15.48
C GLY A 124 2.64 -5.56 15.22
N ASP A 125 2.72 -6.88 15.47
CA ASP A 125 3.92 -7.67 15.22
C ASP A 125 4.13 -7.90 13.71
N ILE A 126 3.04 -8.07 12.95
CA ILE A 126 3.08 -8.17 11.47
C ILE A 126 3.56 -6.85 10.86
N ILE A 127 3.05 -5.72 11.36
CA ILE A 127 3.47 -4.37 10.95
C ILE A 127 4.97 -4.17 11.24
N SER A 128 5.40 -4.52 12.45
CA SER A 128 6.81 -4.39 12.86
C SER A 128 7.73 -5.27 12.01
N TYR A 129 7.30 -6.50 11.71
CA TYR A 129 8.01 -7.41 10.83
C TYR A 129 8.14 -6.84 9.41
N GLY A 130 7.05 -6.34 8.82
CA GLY A 130 7.05 -5.70 7.50
C GLY A 130 8.04 -4.55 7.39
N CYS A 131 8.07 -3.66 8.40
CA CYS A 131 9.06 -2.60 8.51
C CYS A 131 10.51 -3.13 8.57
N ALA A 132 10.75 -4.20 9.33
CA ALA A 132 12.08 -4.77 9.52
C ALA A 132 12.61 -5.47 8.26
N CYS A 133 11.74 -6.10 7.47
CA CYS A 133 12.13 -6.76 6.21
C CYS A 133 12.52 -5.76 5.11
N GLY A 134 11.94 -4.58 5.11
CA GLY A 134 12.17 -3.56 4.07
C GLY A 134 11.62 -3.97 2.70
N VAL A 135 12.20 -3.41 1.63
CA VAL A 135 11.74 -3.66 0.26
C VAL A 135 12.61 -4.72 -0.40
N PRO A 136 12.05 -5.87 -0.82
CA PRO A 136 12.82 -6.85 -1.57
C PRO A 136 13.18 -6.31 -2.97
N PRO A 137 14.29 -6.77 -3.57
CA PRO A 137 14.67 -6.36 -4.90
C PRO A 137 13.70 -6.92 -5.95
N HIS A 138 13.13 -6.05 -6.79
CA HIS A 138 12.21 -6.41 -7.87
C HIS A 138 12.89 -6.26 -9.25
N ALA A 139 13.99 -6.98 -9.48
CA ALA A 139 14.84 -6.80 -10.66
C ALA A 139 14.10 -6.98 -12.00
N SER A 140 13.13 -7.91 -12.05
CA SER A 140 12.35 -8.24 -13.24
C SER A 140 11.07 -7.40 -13.40
N ILE A 141 10.83 -6.37 -12.59
CA ILE A 141 9.58 -5.58 -12.67
C ILE A 141 9.36 -4.95 -14.04
N VAL A 142 10.44 -4.63 -14.77
CA VAL A 142 10.39 -4.05 -16.12
C VAL A 142 9.76 -5.01 -17.14
N GLU A 143 9.88 -6.32 -16.92
CA GLU A 143 9.29 -7.35 -17.80
C GLU A 143 7.75 -7.30 -17.77
N LEU A 144 7.16 -6.82 -16.67
CA LEU A 144 5.70 -6.70 -16.53
C LEU A 144 5.11 -5.47 -17.25
N ARG A 145 5.93 -4.57 -17.82
CA ARG A 145 5.44 -3.32 -18.44
C ARG A 145 4.44 -3.54 -19.57
N THR A 146 4.63 -4.56 -20.39
CA THR A 146 3.72 -4.89 -21.50
C THR A 146 2.42 -5.54 -21.03
N HIS A 147 2.39 -6.05 -19.80
CA HIS A 147 1.27 -6.81 -19.25
C HIS A 147 0.48 -6.02 -18.18
N SER A 148 1.12 -5.07 -17.50
CA SER A 148 0.54 -4.26 -16.43
C SER A 148 0.61 -2.76 -16.74
N LYS A 149 -0.58 -2.16 -16.92
CA LYS A 149 -0.74 -0.71 -17.10
C LYS A 149 -0.20 0.08 -15.91
N VAL A 150 -0.30 -0.47 -14.70
CA VAL A 150 0.19 0.16 -13.46
C VAL A 150 1.72 0.21 -13.45
N VAL A 151 2.37 -0.91 -13.81
CA VAL A 151 3.83 -0.99 -13.87
C VAL A 151 4.40 -0.05 -14.93
N ASP A 152 3.82 -0.02 -16.15
CA ASP A 152 4.27 0.93 -17.17
C ASP A 152 4.08 2.40 -16.73
N PHE A 153 2.93 2.71 -16.11
CA PHE A 153 2.64 4.03 -15.57
C PHE A 153 3.68 4.46 -14.52
N VAL A 154 3.88 3.64 -13.49
CA VAL A 154 4.82 3.92 -12.39
C VAL A 154 6.23 4.16 -12.91
N ILE A 155 6.75 3.30 -13.79
CA ILE A 155 8.11 3.43 -14.33
C ILE A 155 8.29 4.74 -15.10
N ARG A 156 7.31 5.11 -15.93
CA ARG A 156 7.37 6.33 -16.75
C ARG A 156 7.22 7.58 -15.90
N VAL A 157 6.26 7.59 -14.97
CA VAL A 157 6.02 8.73 -14.08
C VAL A 157 7.20 8.94 -13.14
N ARG A 158 7.78 7.88 -12.55
CA ARG A 158 8.94 7.98 -11.65
C ARG A 158 10.11 8.75 -12.27
N ARG A 159 10.46 8.43 -13.52
CA ARG A 159 11.55 9.12 -14.23
C ARG A 159 11.28 10.63 -14.36
N LYS A 160 10.07 11.00 -14.77
CA LYS A 160 9.68 12.42 -14.88
C LYS A 160 9.62 13.07 -13.51
N PHE A 161 9.11 12.38 -12.50
CA PHE A 161 9.00 12.86 -11.13
C PHE A 161 10.38 13.25 -10.61
N LEU A 162 11.36 12.34 -10.61
CA LEU A 162 12.69 12.60 -10.03
C LEU A 162 13.43 13.73 -10.77
N LYS A 163 13.30 13.80 -12.10
CA LYS A 163 13.85 14.91 -12.88
C LYS A 163 13.19 16.25 -12.49
N THR A 164 11.88 16.25 -12.31
CA THR A 164 11.12 17.44 -11.90
C THR A 164 11.46 17.82 -10.45
N PHE A 165 11.66 16.83 -9.57
CA PHE A 165 12.06 17.05 -8.18
C PHE A 165 13.43 17.73 -8.12
N GLY A 166 14.43 17.24 -8.86
CA GLY A 166 15.75 17.89 -8.93
C GLY A 166 15.69 19.35 -9.40
N LYS A 167 14.78 19.69 -10.34
CA LYS A 167 14.55 21.08 -10.78
C LYS A 167 13.99 21.98 -9.68
N TYR A 168 13.19 21.44 -8.77
CA TYR A 168 12.53 22.20 -7.70
C TYR A 168 13.06 21.85 -6.30
N GLN A 169 14.22 21.19 -6.18
CA GLN A 169 14.73 20.65 -4.92
C GLN A 169 14.82 21.69 -3.80
N SER A 170 15.11 22.95 -4.13
CA SER A 170 15.15 24.05 -3.16
C SER A 170 13.81 24.32 -2.45
N LYS A 171 12.68 23.88 -3.02
CA LYS A 171 11.35 23.96 -2.40
C LYS A 171 11.05 22.79 -1.45
N PHE A 172 11.93 21.80 -1.40
CA PHE A 172 11.78 20.56 -0.64
C PHE A 172 13.00 20.35 0.28
N PRO A 173 13.35 21.32 1.16
CA PRO A 173 14.50 21.20 2.04
C PRO A 173 14.37 19.97 2.94
N GLY A 174 15.38 19.11 2.99
CA GLY A 174 15.41 17.92 3.85
C GLY A 174 14.47 16.78 3.42
N VAL A 175 13.78 16.90 2.29
CA VAL A 175 12.91 15.85 1.74
C VAL A 175 13.70 14.99 0.76
N ASP A 176 13.57 13.68 0.89
CA ASP A 176 14.09 12.73 -0.10
C ASP A 176 13.11 12.58 -1.28
N GLY A 177 13.63 12.68 -2.51
CA GLY A 177 12.81 12.65 -3.71
C GLY A 177 12.18 11.28 -3.99
N GLU A 178 12.88 10.19 -3.68
CA GLU A 178 12.32 8.84 -3.86
C GLU A 178 11.25 8.56 -2.80
N ALA A 179 11.53 8.92 -1.55
CA ALA A 179 10.57 8.86 -0.47
C ALA A 179 9.30 9.65 -0.80
N LEU A 180 9.43 10.86 -1.35
CA LEU A 180 8.29 11.66 -1.79
C LEU A 180 7.51 10.94 -2.90
N PHE A 181 8.18 10.35 -3.90
CA PHE A 181 7.49 9.56 -4.93
C PHE A 181 6.70 8.38 -4.33
N ILE A 182 7.33 7.63 -3.43
CA ILE A 182 6.72 6.45 -2.78
C ILE A 182 5.51 6.87 -1.93
N GLY A 183 5.69 7.81 -1.00
CA GLY A 183 4.65 8.23 -0.06
C GLY A 183 3.50 9.01 -0.70
N THR A 184 3.69 9.59 -1.89
CA THR A 184 2.63 10.33 -2.57
C THR A 184 1.97 9.49 -3.65
N ILE A 185 2.72 9.05 -4.66
CA ILE A 185 2.18 8.41 -5.85
C ILE A 185 1.94 6.92 -5.61
N LEU A 186 2.94 6.18 -5.14
CA LEU A 186 2.77 4.72 -4.96
C LEU A 186 1.76 4.39 -3.87
N HIS A 187 1.84 5.05 -2.71
CA HIS A 187 0.87 4.89 -1.64
C HIS A 187 -0.57 5.16 -2.12
N SER A 188 -0.80 6.28 -2.82
CA SER A 188 -2.15 6.61 -3.27
C SER A 188 -2.69 5.63 -4.32
N LEU A 189 -1.82 5.14 -5.22
CA LEU A 189 -2.17 4.09 -6.17
C LEU A 189 -2.48 2.77 -5.46
N ASP A 190 -1.70 2.40 -4.45
CA ASP A 190 -1.86 1.17 -3.68
C ASP A 190 -3.26 1.07 -3.07
N HIS A 191 -3.70 2.11 -2.36
CA HIS A 191 -5.06 2.16 -1.82
C HIS A 191 -6.15 2.20 -2.91
N SER A 192 -6.02 3.09 -3.90
CA SER A 192 -7.05 3.23 -4.94
C SER A 192 -7.23 1.96 -5.77
N LEU A 193 -6.13 1.27 -6.08
CA LEU A 193 -6.17 -0.02 -6.78
C LEU A 193 -6.59 -1.15 -5.85
N GLY A 194 -6.25 -1.10 -4.56
CA GLY A 194 -6.76 -2.02 -3.54
C GLY A 194 -8.29 -1.97 -3.49
N ALA A 195 -8.87 -0.78 -3.38
CA ALA A 195 -10.32 -0.57 -3.36
C ALA A 195 -10.99 -1.04 -4.67
N GLU A 196 -10.37 -0.75 -5.82
CA GLU A 196 -10.91 -1.15 -7.12
C GLU A 196 -10.86 -2.68 -7.34
N ASN A 197 -9.78 -3.34 -6.92
CA ASN A 197 -9.60 -4.78 -7.13
C ASN A 197 -10.28 -5.63 -6.05
N MET A 198 -10.54 -5.06 -4.88
CA MET A 198 -11.25 -5.70 -3.76
C MET A 198 -12.45 -4.85 -3.30
N PRO A 199 -13.47 -4.67 -4.17
CA PRO A 199 -14.61 -3.80 -3.88
C PRO A 199 -15.54 -4.38 -2.81
N GLU A 200 -15.55 -5.70 -2.64
CA GLU A 200 -16.43 -6.40 -1.70
C GLU A 200 -15.59 -7.09 -0.61
N PRO A 201 -15.56 -6.55 0.63
CA PRO A 201 -14.82 -7.15 1.73
C PRO A 201 -15.28 -8.58 2.05
N LEU A 202 -16.53 -8.95 1.74
CA LEU A 202 -17.05 -10.30 1.97
C LEU A 202 -16.38 -11.38 1.10
N TRP A 203 -15.58 -11.01 0.09
CA TRP A 203 -14.76 -11.96 -0.67
C TRP A 203 -13.69 -12.66 0.18
N LEU A 204 -13.23 -12.00 1.25
CA LEU A 204 -12.28 -12.55 2.21
C LEU A 204 -12.99 -13.52 3.15
N ASP A 205 -12.56 -14.79 3.21
CA ASP A 205 -13.29 -15.84 3.92
C ASP A 205 -12.89 -15.99 5.39
N VAL A 206 -13.67 -15.36 6.28
CA VAL A 206 -13.48 -15.49 7.74
C VAL A 206 -13.86 -16.86 8.30
N ASN A 207 -14.35 -17.80 7.48
CA ASN A 207 -14.57 -19.19 7.87
C ASN A 207 -13.44 -20.11 7.41
N SER A 208 -12.41 -19.58 6.74
CA SER A 208 -11.24 -20.37 6.35
C SER A 208 -10.61 -21.02 7.59
N PRO A 209 -10.47 -22.36 7.63
CA PRO A 209 -9.87 -23.06 8.77
C PRO A 209 -8.44 -22.61 9.09
N THR A 210 -7.73 -22.10 8.09
CA THR A 210 -6.34 -21.67 8.19
C THR A 210 -6.19 -20.16 8.20
N PHE A 211 -6.92 -19.44 7.34
CA PHE A 211 -6.68 -18.02 7.05
C PHE A 211 -7.80 -17.09 7.52
N GLY A 212 -8.66 -17.56 8.44
CA GLY A 212 -9.81 -16.81 8.93
C GLY A 212 -9.43 -15.49 9.61
N ALA A 213 -8.40 -15.50 10.46
CA ALA A 213 -7.88 -14.30 11.12
C ALA A 213 -7.33 -13.29 10.12
N MET A 214 -6.56 -13.76 9.12
CA MET A 214 -6.08 -12.92 8.02
C MET A 214 -7.25 -12.31 7.25
N ALA A 215 -8.27 -13.09 6.89
CA ALA A 215 -9.45 -12.59 6.21
C ALA A 215 -10.20 -11.54 7.04
N GLU A 216 -10.31 -11.71 8.36
CA GLU A 216 -10.96 -10.75 9.25
C GLU A 216 -10.18 -9.43 9.32
N VAL A 217 -8.86 -9.48 9.46
CA VAL A 217 -7.98 -8.31 9.36
C VAL A 217 -8.18 -7.59 8.03
N GLY A 218 -8.18 -8.34 6.92
CA GLY A 218 -8.38 -7.76 5.60
C GLY A 218 -9.75 -7.07 5.46
N ARG A 219 -10.83 -7.64 6.02
CA ARG A 219 -12.15 -6.99 6.02
C ARG A 219 -12.15 -5.68 6.78
N ILE A 220 -11.54 -5.66 7.97
CA ILE A 220 -11.40 -4.43 8.76
C ILE A 220 -10.61 -3.41 7.94
N ALA A 221 -9.43 -3.77 7.42
CA ALA A 221 -8.59 -2.88 6.64
C ALA A 221 -9.35 -2.29 5.44
N GLN A 222 -10.02 -3.13 4.66
CA GLN A 222 -10.81 -2.75 3.49
C GLN A 222 -11.91 -1.75 3.84
N THR A 223 -12.68 -2.02 4.90
CA THR A 223 -13.86 -1.21 5.25
C THR A 223 -13.52 0.10 5.95
N THR A 224 -12.30 0.25 6.47
CA THR A 224 -11.95 1.39 7.34
C THR A 224 -10.80 2.26 6.83
N PHE A 225 -9.91 1.75 5.97
CA PHE A 225 -8.67 2.45 5.59
C PHE A 225 -8.43 2.53 4.07
N LEU A 226 -9.25 1.92 3.20
CA LEU A 226 -9.01 1.95 1.76
C LEU A 226 -9.62 3.17 1.05
N ASP A 227 -10.79 3.60 1.50
CA ASP A 227 -11.52 4.72 0.91
C ASP A 227 -11.00 6.08 1.38
N ASP A 228 -11.35 7.13 0.62
CA ASP A 228 -11.04 8.50 1.00
C ASP A 228 -11.88 8.92 2.24
N LEU A 229 -11.23 9.56 3.23
CA LEU A 229 -11.91 10.11 4.38
C LEU A 229 -13.02 11.08 3.96
N PRO A 230 -14.20 10.98 4.59
CA PRO A 230 -15.23 11.98 4.40
C PRO A 230 -14.74 13.33 4.95
N CYS A 231 -15.20 14.42 4.33
CA CYS A 231 -15.07 15.78 4.84
C CYS A 231 -13.62 16.29 5.00
N LEU A 232 -12.68 15.87 4.15
CA LEU A 232 -11.34 16.47 4.12
C LEU A 232 -11.40 17.97 3.80
N LEU A 233 -10.83 18.78 4.70
CA LEU A 233 -10.82 20.25 4.61
C LEU A 233 -9.71 20.81 3.71
N PHE A 234 -8.94 19.95 3.02
CA PHE A 234 -7.83 20.35 2.17
C PHE A 234 -7.73 19.48 0.93
N HIS A 235 -7.09 20.01 -0.11
CA HIS A 235 -6.84 19.27 -1.35
C HIS A 235 -5.66 18.32 -1.16
N LYS A 236 -5.92 17.01 -1.32
CA LYS A 236 -4.89 15.97 -1.24
C LYS A 236 -4.46 15.38 -2.58
N LEU A 237 -5.01 15.85 -3.71
CA LEU A 237 -4.73 15.28 -5.04
C LEU A 237 -3.81 16.17 -5.85
N TYR A 238 -2.94 15.55 -6.64
CA TYR A 238 -1.98 16.24 -7.52
C TYR A 238 -2.65 17.26 -8.44
N LYS A 239 -3.82 16.92 -9.00
CA LYS A 239 -4.57 17.77 -9.92
C LYS A 239 -5.03 19.10 -9.31
N ASN A 240 -5.18 19.14 -7.99
CA ASN A 240 -5.64 20.30 -7.23
C ASN A 240 -4.51 20.96 -6.44
N ALA A 241 -3.30 20.44 -6.50
CA ALA A 241 -2.16 20.96 -5.75
C ALA A 241 -1.73 22.33 -6.31
N PRO A 242 -1.44 23.32 -5.45
CA PRO A 242 -1.14 24.68 -5.89
C PRO A 242 0.26 24.80 -6.53
N ASP A 243 1.24 24.02 -6.05
CA ASP A 243 2.64 24.14 -6.46
C ASP A 243 2.90 23.64 -7.89
N VAL A 244 3.75 24.38 -8.61
CA VAL A 244 4.12 24.09 -10.01
C VAL A 244 4.76 22.71 -10.18
N PHE A 245 5.46 22.22 -9.16
CA PHE A 245 6.04 20.87 -9.14
C PHE A 245 4.95 19.80 -9.38
N TYR A 246 3.89 19.81 -8.58
CA TYR A 246 2.81 18.83 -8.67
C TYR A 246 2.07 18.91 -10.00
N LYS A 247 1.78 20.14 -10.46
CA LYS A 247 1.13 20.38 -11.75
C LYS A 247 1.94 19.81 -12.92
N GLU A 248 3.26 20.06 -12.94
CA GLU A 248 4.14 19.56 -14.00
C GLU A 248 4.22 18.03 -14.03
N VAL A 249 4.28 17.38 -12.86
CA VAL A 249 4.24 15.91 -12.77
C VAL A 249 2.87 15.37 -13.20
N TYR A 250 1.78 15.98 -12.72
CA TYR A 250 0.42 15.56 -13.04
C TYR A 250 0.12 15.65 -14.54
N SER A 251 0.47 16.75 -15.20
CA SER A 251 0.28 16.90 -16.66
C SER A 251 0.98 15.80 -17.45
N HIS A 252 2.18 15.37 -17.01
CA HIS A 252 2.86 14.25 -17.64
C HIS A 252 2.17 12.92 -17.38
N ALA A 253 1.76 12.65 -16.14
CA ALA A 253 1.04 11.44 -15.77
C ALA A 253 -0.30 11.31 -16.51
N LEU A 254 -1.04 12.41 -16.64
CA LEU A 254 -2.31 12.50 -17.36
C LEU A 254 -2.16 12.06 -18.83
N ALA A 255 -1.05 12.42 -19.47
CA ALA A 255 -0.75 12.02 -20.85
C ALA A 255 -0.40 10.52 -20.99
N ILE A 256 -0.06 9.83 -19.90
CA ILE A 256 0.24 8.39 -19.89
C ILE A 256 -1.03 7.58 -19.62
N ASN A 257 -1.71 7.87 -18.52
CA ASN A 257 -2.94 7.20 -18.12
C ASN A 257 -3.77 8.14 -17.23
N PRO A 258 -4.87 8.71 -17.75
CA PRO A 258 -5.68 9.66 -17.00
C PRO A 258 -6.24 9.12 -15.69
N LYS A 259 -6.73 7.87 -15.70
CA LYS A 259 -7.32 7.24 -14.53
C LYS A 259 -6.31 7.10 -13.39
N LEU A 260 -5.11 6.59 -13.69
CA LEU A 260 -4.07 6.44 -12.67
C LEU A 260 -3.50 7.79 -12.22
N ALA A 261 -3.46 8.78 -13.11
CA ALA A 261 -3.06 10.14 -12.74
C ALA A 261 -4.04 10.77 -11.74
N ASP A 262 -5.34 10.56 -11.93
CA ASP A 262 -6.39 11.04 -11.02
C ASP A 262 -6.30 10.44 -9.61
N PHE A 263 -5.67 9.27 -9.45
CA PHE A 263 -5.40 8.64 -8.16
C PHE A 263 -4.15 9.15 -7.45
N MET A 264 -3.33 10.01 -8.07
CA MET A 264 -2.12 10.53 -7.44
C MET A 264 -2.45 11.53 -6.32
N GLY A 265 -2.12 11.17 -5.08
CA GLY A 265 -2.26 12.01 -3.89
C GLY A 265 -0.94 12.68 -3.50
N THR A 266 -0.99 13.79 -2.76
CA THR A 266 0.16 14.63 -2.34
C THR A 266 0.66 14.35 -0.93
N ALA A 267 0.04 13.39 -0.25
CA ALA A 267 0.37 12.97 1.10
C ALA A 267 -0.06 11.51 1.30
N ILE A 268 0.45 10.90 2.35
CA ILE A 268 -0.10 9.64 2.86
C ILE A 268 -1.40 9.97 3.61
N ILE A 269 -2.52 9.79 2.92
CA ILE A 269 -3.86 9.93 3.49
C ILE A 269 -4.89 9.25 2.59
N LYS A 270 -5.61 8.30 3.18
CA LYS A 270 -6.81 7.72 2.59
C LYS A 270 -7.96 7.97 3.52
#